data_AF-A0A085ZIM0-F1
#
_entry.id   AF-A0A085ZIM0-F1
#
_cell.length_a   1.000
_cell.length_b   1.000
_cell.length_c   1.000
_cell.angle_alpha   90.00
_cell.angle_beta   90.00
_cell.angle_gamma   90.00
#
_symmetry.space_group_name_H-M   'P 1'
#
loop_
_entity.id
_entity.type
_entity.pdbx_description
1 polymer ?
#
loop_
_entity_poly.entity_id
_entity_poly.type
_entity_poly.pdbx_seq_one_letter_code
_entity_poly.pdbx_strand_id
1 'polypeptide(L)'
;MKIFFGHKDFKIKEFAPHELGFAPDPGINFNIEVRQKYFHIYWIPFFGTGKVWAMRRNGELYELPLEYHYQIRAKKIKVRSPWYTYTWPILIALGFLIYTSVEGVKHRNREENDRVYFSKSVAGFDSKIENPKTNEFFILENVKDNNPESKIYLKVEKVYADKILFTIVPRSVLKSAGLNLEDYYTQNEKQLDKITLSKSELKNAYARDFDVSQSNTFQGKDLLKSGKLYRVATIKEKFRIMLSSSVLFRDYKKIQISITSTGKEFTILSIKNIENTIPWDIKFPLKIEAGTKSEPVNFVLNSKEQENFSFYNHDNYKADLKILDSSHMEHTYRLDGNSSYVSIVKIN
;
A
#
# COMPACT_ATOMS: atom_id res chain seq x y z
N MET A 1 1.48 -27.03 -23.75
CA MET A 1 2.70 -27.53 -23.10
C MET A 1 2.55 -29.03 -22.88
N LYS A 2 3.46 -29.88 -23.41
CA LYS A 2 3.40 -31.35 -23.19
C LYS A 2 4.40 -31.73 -22.10
N ILE A 3 3.93 -32.37 -21.04
CA ILE A 3 4.76 -32.89 -19.95
C ILE A 3 5.03 -34.37 -20.24
N PHE A 4 6.30 -34.77 -20.32
CA PHE A 4 6.69 -36.16 -20.50
C PHE A 4 6.91 -36.80 -19.12
N PHE A 5 6.31 -37.96 -18.86
CA PHE A 5 6.54 -38.73 -17.65
C PHE A 5 6.63 -40.22 -17.98
N GLY A 6 7.30 -40.99 -17.13
CA GLY A 6 7.51 -42.41 -17.37
C GLY A 6 8.21 -43.13 -16.22
N HIS A 7 8.54 -44.39 -16.46
CA HIS A 7 9.28 -45.23 -15.52
C HIS A 7 10.57 -45.68 -16.18
N LYS A 8 11.66 -45.61 -15.44
CA LYS A 8 12.97 -46.16 -15.81
C LYS A 8 13.56 -46.90 -14.62
N ASP A 9 14.68 -47.57 -14.84
CA ASP A 9 15.43 -48.20 -13.78
C ASP A 9 16.93 -47.94 -13.90
N PHE A 10 17.62 -47.96 -12.77
CA PHE A 10 19.07 -47.86 -12.69
C PHE A 10 19.63 -48.95 -11.78
N LYS A 11 20.86 -49.37 -12.03
CA LYS A 11 21.53 -50.42 -11.26
C LYS A 11 21.88 -49.92 -9.85
N ILE A 12 21.40 -50.63 -8.82
CA ILE A 12 21.76 -50.38 -7.42
C ILE A 12 22.93 -51.27 -7.01
N LYS A 13 22.86 -52.55 -7.36
CA LYS A 13 23.83 -53.58 -6.98
C LYS A 13 23.88 -54.67 -8.03
N GLU A 14 25.04 -55.28 -8.18
CA GLU A 14 25.29 -56.42 -9.04
C GLU A 14 25.78 -57.57 -8.18
N PHE A 15 25.38 -58.79 -8.54
CA PHE A 15 25.78 -60.02 -7.88
C PHE A 15 26.28 -61.01 -8.92
N ALA A 16 27.39 -61.67 -8.61
CA ALA A 16 27.82 -62.82 -9.39
C ALA A 16 26.95 -64.04 -9.02
N PRO A 17 26.73 -65.01 -9.94
CA PRO A 17 25.84 -66.14 -9.68
C PRO A 17 26.23 -66.96 -8.44
N HIS A 18 27.52 -67.12 -8.18
CA HIS A 18 28.04 -67.85 -7.03
C HIS A 18 27.76 -67.13 -5.70
N GLU A 19 27.72 -65.80 -5.66
CA GLU A 19 27.34 -65.03 -4.45
C GLU A 19 25.88 -65.28 -4.06
N LEU A 20 25.06 -65.60 -5.06
CA LEU A 20 23.67 -65.99 -4.90
C LEU A 20 23.50 -67.51 -4.77
N GLY A 21 24.61 -68.28 -4.76
CA GLY A 21 24.66 -69.74 -4.58
C GLY A 21 24.12 -70.54 -5.76
N PHE A 22 24.14 -69.98 -6.96
CA PHE A 22 23.90 -70.73 -8.18
C PHE A 22 25.15 -71.53 -8.55
N ALA A 23 24.95 -72.77 -9.00
CA ALA A 23 26.05 -73.60 -9.48
C ALA A 23 26.68 -72.92 -10.72
N PRO A 24 28.02 -72.80 -10.80
CA PRO A 24 28.68 -72.24 -11.96
C PRO A 24 28.51 -73.21 -13.14
N ASP A 25 27.75 -72.80 -14.16
CA ASP A 25 27.76 -73.46 -15.45
C ASP A 25 28.98 -72.93 -16.24
N PRO A 26 29.97 -73.78 -16.58
CA PRO A 26 31.20 -73.35 -17.25
C PRO A 26 30.97 -72.73 -18.63
N GLY A 27 29.76 -72.83 -19.21
CA GLY A 27 29.41 -72.23 -20.51
C GLY A 27 28.64 -70.89 -20.45
N ILE A 28 28.23 -70.40 -19.27
CA ILE A 28 27.31 -69.25 -19.17
C ILE A 28 27.82 -68.19 -18.18
N ASN A 29 28.41 -67.12 -18.71
CA ASN A 29 28.77 -65.93 -17.93
C ASN A 29 27.60 -64.93 -17.89
N PHE A 30 26.93 -64.82 -16.74
CA PHE A 30 25.87 -63.84 -16.51
C PHE A 30 25.98 -63.23 -15.12
N ASN A 31 25.52 -62.00 -14.96
CA ASN A 31 25.41 -61.33 -13.65
C ASN A 31 23.95 -61.04 -13.33
N ILE A 32 23.62 -61.02 -12.05
CA ILE A 32 22.30 -60.63 -11.58
C ILE A 32 22.35 -59.20 -11.03
N GLU A 33 21.56 -58.31 -11.63
CA GLU A 33 21.45 -56.92 -11.22
C GLU A 33 20.19 -56.68 -10.39
N VAL A 34 20.34 -55.97 -9.28
CA VAL A 34 19.23 -55.34 -8.58
C VAL A 34 19.13 -53.90 -9.04
N ARG A 35 18.01 -53.57 -9.67
CA ARG A 35 17.74 -52.26 -10.26
C ARG A 35 16.62 -51.56 -9.51
N GLN A 36 16.74 -50.26 -9.28
CA GLN A 36 15.69 -49.43 -8.68
C GLN A 36 14.81 -48.91 -9.81
N LYS A 37 13.54 -49.31 -9.84
CA LYS A 37 12.51 -48.61 -10.62
C LYS A 37 12.27 -47.23 -10.01
N TYR A 38 12.21 -46.22 -10.85
CA TYR A 38 11.89 -44.86 -10.46
C TYR A 38 10.90 -44.23 -11.45
N PHE A 39 10.03 -43.39 -10.91
CA PHE A 39 9.20 -42.50 -11.69
C PHE A 39 10.02 -41.27 -12.07
N HIS A 40 9.88 -40.79 -13.31
CA HIS A 40 10.55 -39.57 -13.77
C HIS A 40 9.57 -38.62 -14.46
N ILE A 41 9.87 -37.34 -14.34
CA ILE A 41 9.26 -36.28 -15.15
C ILE A 41 10.38 -35.75 -16.05
N TYR A 42 10.15 -35.72 -17.35
CA TYR A 42 11.16 -35.54 -18.40
C TYR A 42 12.29 -36.57 -18.29
N TRP A 43 13.49 -36.14 -17.89
CA TRP A 43 14.66 -37.00 -17.69
C TRP A 43 15.14 -36.99 -16.22
N ILE A 44 14.40 -36.34 -15.32
CA ILE A 44 14.77 -36.16 -13.92
C ILE A 44 14.10 -37.26 -13.07
N PRO A 45 14.87 -38.11 -12.39
CA PRO A 45 14.32 -39.11 -11.49
C PRO A 45 13.63 -38.43 -10.30
N PHE A 46 12.35 -38.74 -10.08
CA PHE A 46 11.52 -38.07 -9.08
C PHE A 46 11.44 -38.90 -7.79
N PHE A 47 10.99 -40.16 -7.85
CA PHE A 47 11.07 -41.06 -6.70
C PHE A 47 11.16 -42.54 -7.09
N GLY A 48 11.76 -43.34 -6.20
CA GLY A 48 11.82 -44.80 -6.35
C GLY A 48 10.46 -45.46 -6.16
N THR A 49 10.03 -46.30 -7.10
CA THR A 49 8.73 -47.02 -7.05
C THR A 49 8.86 -48.48 -6.66
N GLY A 50 10.01 -49.11 -6.89
CA GLY A 50 10.24 -50.51 -6.52
C GLY A 50 11.60 -51.04 -6.93
N LYS A 51 11.87 -52.31 -6.65
CA LYS A 51 13.09 -53.00 -7.10
C LYS A 51 12.76 -54.08 -8.12
N VAL A 52 13.62 -54.25 -9.10
CA VAL A 52 13.56 -55.34 -10.09
C VAL A 52 14.87 -56.07 -10.10
N TRP A 53 14.78 -57.39 -10.22
CA TRP A 53 15.92 -58.25 -10.47
C TRP A 53 15.97 -58.52 -11.98
N ALA A 54 17.15 -58.33 -12.56
CA ALA A 54 17.37 -58.52 -13.99
C ALA A 54 18.66 -59.31 -14.20
N MET A 55 18.74 -60.05 -15.29
CA MET A 55 19.91 -60.82 -15.67
C MET A 55 20.65 -60.08 -16.78
N ARG A 56 21.95 -59.80 -16.59
CA ARG A 56 22.80 -59.27 -17.66
C ARG A 56 23.64 -60.39 -18.25
N ARG A 57 23.49 -60.65 -19.55
CA ARG A 57 24.26 -61.65 -20.29
C ARG A 57 24.75 -61.01 -21.58
N ASN A 58 26.05 -61.13 -21.87
CA ASN A 58 26.69 -60.57 -23.08
C ASN A 58 26.41 -59.07 -23.31
N GLY A 59 26.28 -58.29 -22.23
CA GLY A 59 26.01 -56.85 -22.29
C GLY A 59 24.53 -56.48 -22.37
N GLU A 60 23.64 -57.41 -22.69
CA GLU A 60 22.19 -57.21 -22.79
C GLU A 60 21.47 -57.52 -21.48
N LEU A 61 20.35 -56.82 -21.24
CA LEU A 61 19.54 -56.94 -20.02
C LEU A 61 18.27 -57.74 -20.31
N TYR A 62 18.09 -58.83 -19.58
CA TYR A 62 16.96 -59.75 -19.68
C TYR A 62 16.15 -59.75 -18.37
N GLU A 63 14.86 -60.05 -18.47
CA GLU A 63 14.04 -60.36 -17.30
C GLU A 63 14.58 -61.61 -16.60
N LEU A 64 14.58 -61.59 -15.27
CA LEU A 64 15.08 -62.72 -14.50
C LEU A 64 14.11 -63.92 -14.65
N PRO A 65 14.57 -65.10 -15.09
CA PRO A 65 13.71 -66.28 -15.16
C PRO A 65 13.13 -66.66 -13.78
N LEU A 66 11.92 -67.24 -13.79
CA LEU A 66 11.15 -67.53 -12.57
C LEU A 66 11.89 -68.48 -11.60
N GLU A 67 12.72 -69.37 -12.12
CA GLU A 67 13.53 -70.32 -11.35
C GLU A 67 14.49 -69.61 -10.37
N TYR A 68 15.13 -68.53 -10.81
CA TYR A 68 16.04 -67.74 -9.99
C TYR A 68 15.29 -66.88 -8.96
N HIS A 69 14.05 -66.46 -9.27
CA HIS A 69 13.22 -65.69 -8.33
C HIS A 69 12.96 -66.44 -7.02
N TYR A 70 12.68 -67.75 -7.08
CA TYR A 70 12.44 -68.58 -5.90
C TYR A 70 13.69 -68.69 -5.02
N GLN A 71 14.85 -68.92 -5.64
CA GLN A 71 16.12 -69.09 -4.93
C GLN A 71 16.58 -67.78 -4.26
N ILE A 72 16.45 -66.65 -4.95
CA ILE A 72 16.77 -65.33 -4.38
C ILE A 72 15.84 -64.99 -3.22
N ARG A 73 14.53 -65.28 -3.36
CA ARG A 73 13.53 -65.04 -2.31
C ARG A 73 13.81 -65.89 -1.07
N ALA A 74 14.19 -67.16 -1.24
CA ALA A 74 14.54 -68.06 -0.15
C ALA A 74 15.73 -67.53 0.69
N LYS A 75 16.70 -66.87 0.04
CA LYS A 75 17.88 -66.28 0.71
C LYS A 75 17.60 -64.97 1.45
N LYS A 76 16.39 -64.40 1.34
CA LYS A 76 15.97 -63.15 2.04
C LYS A 76 16.96 -61.98 1.87
N ILE A 77 17.60 -61.86 0.70
CA ILE A 77 18.60 -60.82 0.43
C ILE A 77 17.92 -59.44 0.41
N LYS A 78 18.29 -58.58 1.36
CA LYS A 78 17.76 -57.21 1.48
C LYS A 78 18.74 -56.21 0.88
N VAL A 79 18.45 -55.72 -0.32
CA VAL A 79 19.16 -54.57 -0.90
C VAL A 79 18.45 -53.29 -0.47
N ARG A 80 19.16 -52.36 0.17
CA ARG A 80 18.61 -51.04 0.54
C ARG A 80 18.50 -50.16 -0.70
N SER A 81 17.43 -49.37 -0.79
CA SER A 81 17.33 -48.35 -1.84
C SER A 81 18.27 -47.20 -1.51
N PRO A 82 18.98 -46.62 -2.48
CA PRO A 82 19.82 -45.46 -2.23
C PRO A 82 18.99 -44.29 -1.71
N TRP A 83 19.50 -43.56 -0.70
CA TRP A 83 18.77 -42.46 -0.06
C TRP A 83 18.39 -41.35 -1.07
N TYR A 84 19.20 -41.15 -2.10
CA TYR A 84 18.96 -40.11 -3.12
C TYR A 84 17.73 -40.37 -3.99
N THR A 85 17.16 -41.58 -3.93
CA THR A 85 15.90 -41.91 -4.63
C THR A 85 14.68 -41.20 -4.06
N TYR A 86 14.83 -40.53 -2.91
CA TYR A 86 13.77 -39.75 -2.27
C TYR A 86 14.12 -38.26 -2.13
N THR A 87 15.24 -37.81 -2.70
CA THR A 87 15.68 -36.41 -2.57
C THR A 87 14.62 -35.42 -3.04
N TRP A 88 13.96 -35.67 -4.17
CA TRP A 88 12.94 -34.77 -4.70
C TRP A 88 11.68 -34.64 -3.82
N PRO A 89 11.02 -35.74 -3.40
CA PRO A 89 9.92 -35.66 -2.44
C PRO A 89 10.31 -34.93 -1.15
N ILE A 90 11.52 -35.18 -0.64
CA ILE A 90 12.04 -34.51 0.56
C ILE A 90 12.19 -33.01 0.30
N LEU A 91 12.79 -32.61 -0.83
CA LEU A 91 12.96 -31.20 -1.19
C LEU A 91 11.61 -30.49 -1.40
N ILE A 92 10.63 -31.16 -2.01
CA ILE A 92 9.28 -30.60 -2.19
C ILE A 92 8.60 -30.41 -0.84
N ALA A 93 8.66 -31.41 0.04
CA ALA A 93 8.10 -31.31 1.39
C ALA A 93 8.78 -30.19 2.18
N LEU A 94 10.12 -30.09 2.11
CA LEU A 94 10.88 -29.03 2.77
C LEU A 94 10.53 -27.64 2.21
N GLY A 95 10.43 -27.51 0.89
CA GLY A 95 10.03 -26.27 0.23
C GLY A 95 8.63 -25.83 0.63
N PHE A 96 7.68 -26.76 0.73
CA PHE A 96 6.33 -26.49 1.21
C PHE A 96 6.31 -26.03 2.68
N LEU A 97 7.09 -26.68 3.55
CA LEU A 97 7.22 -26.27 4.96
C LEU A 97 7.84 -24.88 5.12
N ILE A 98 8.89 -24.58 4.34
CA ILE A 98 9.51 -23.25 4.33
C ILE A 98 8.50 -22.20 3.84
N TYR A 99 7.82 -22.46 2.72
CA TYR A 99 6.84 -21.55 2.15
C TYR A 99 5.72 -21.22 3.14
N THR A 100 5.09 -22.24 3.74
CA THR A 100 4.00 -22.05 4.73
C THR A 100 4.49 -21.31 5.97
N SER A 101 5.71 -21.58 6.44
CA SER A 101 6.31 -20.88 7.58
C SER A 101 6.56 -19.40 7.28
N VAL A 102 7.14 -19.09 6.12
CA VAL A 102 7.42 -17.71 5.69
C VAL A 102 6.12 -16.92 5.53
N GLU A 103 5.11 -17.52 4.91
CA GLU A 103 3.83 -16.83 4.70
C GLU A 103 3.11 -16.60 6.03
N GLY A 104 3.15 -17.57 6.95
CA GLY A 104 2.64 -17.40 8.32
C GLY A 104 3.31 -16.25 9.09
N VAL A 105 4.64 -16.11 8.99
CA VAL A 105 5.38 -15.00 9.60
C VAL A 105 5.01 -13.66 8.96
N LYS A 106 4.90 -13.59 7.63
CA LYS A 106 4.47 -12.35 6.95
C LYS A 106 3.06 -11.94 7.36
N HIS A 107 2.14 -12.90 7.49
CA HIS A 107 0.78 -12.60 7.94
C HIS A 107 0.77 -12.03 9.36
N ARG A 108 1.51 -12.62 10.30
CA ARG A 108 1.64 -12.09 11.67
C ARG A 108 2.26 -10.70 11.69
N ASN A 109 3.36 -10.50 10.97
CA ASN A 109 4.03 -9.18 10.92
C ASN A 109 3.13 -8.10 10.29
N ARG A 110 2.31 -8.46 9.28
CA ARG A 110 1.32 -7.53 8.71
C ARG A 110 0.26 -7.16 9.75
N GLU A 111 -0.29 -8.15 10.43
CA GLU A 111 -1.30 -7.92 11.47
C GLU A 111 -0.76 -7.06 12.63
N GLU A 112 0.46 -7.32 13.09
CA GLU A 112 1.12 -6.49 14.12
C GLU A 112 1.32 -5.05 13.64
N ASN A 113 1.81 -4.87 12.41
CA ASN A 113 1.96 -3.53 11.82
C ASN A 113 0.60 -2.82 11.69
N ASP A 114 -0.43 -3.51 11.23
CA ASP A 114 -1.79 -2.95 11.10
C ASP A 114 -2.35 -2.54 12.46
N ARG A 115 -2.13 -3.34 13.51
CA ARG A 115 -2.49 -2.99 14.90
C ARG A 115 -1.72 -1.77 15.40
N VAL A 116 -0.44 -1.63 15.05
CA VAL A 116 0.38 -0.44 15.39
C VAL A 116 -0.08 0.80 14.62
N TYR A 117 -0.40 0.68 13.34
CA TYR A 117 -0.95 1.79 12.56
C TYR A 117 -2.32 2.22 13.08
N PHE A 118 -3.16 1.24 13.47
CA PHE A 118 -4.47 1.50 14.06
C PHE A 118 -4.36 2.18 15.43
N SER A 119 -3.46 1.74 16.32
CA SER A 119 -3.28 2.40 17.61
C SER A 119 -2.81 3.85 17.45
N LYS A 120 -1.91 4.12 16.48
CA LYS A 120 -1.53 5.48 16.07
C LYS A 120 -2.72 6.27 15.53
N SER A 121 -3.62 5.65 14.76
CA SER A 121 -4.80 6.34 14.24
C SER A 121 -5.81 6.68 15.35
N VAL A 122 -6.00 5.80 16.33
CA VAL A 122 -6.82 6.07 17.54
C VAL A 122 -6.24 7.24 18.32
N ALA A 123 -4.93 7.24 18.60
CA ALA A 123 -4.28 8.34 19.31
C ALA A 123 -4.34 9.67 18.53
N GLY A 124 -4.13 9.63 17.21
CA GLY A 124 -4.28 10.78 16.33
C GLY A 124 -5.71 11.32 16.29
N PHE A 125 -6.70 10.43 16.34
CA PHE A 125 -8.11 10.79 16.44
C PHE A 125 -8.44 11.46 17.78
N ASP A 126 -7.96 10.92 18.89
CA ASP A 126 -8.16 11.50 20.22
C ASP A 126 -7.56 12.90 20.31
N SER A 127 -6.34 13.10 19.78
CA SER A 127 -5.70 14.42 19.72
C SER A 127 -6.54 15.44 18.95
N LYS A 128 -7.11 15.04 17.80
CA LYS A 128 -7.99 15.89 16.99
C LYS A 128 -9.34 16.18 17.64
N ILE A 129 -9.88 15.27 18.46
CA ILE A 129 -11.07 15.55 19.25
C ILE A 129 -10.78 16.53 20.38
N GLU A 130 -9.61 16.41 21.02
CA GLU A 130 -9.28 17.29 22.14
C GLU A 130 -9.03 18.73 21.69
N ASN A 131 -8.37 18.90 20.55
CA ASN A 131 -8.07 20.21 19.98
C ASN A 131 -8.51 20.28 18.50
N PRO A 132 -9.84 20.24 18.24
CA PRO A 132 -10.35 20.31 16.87
C PRO A 132 -10.11 21.69 16.30
N LYS A 133 -9.83 21.74 15.00
CA LYS A 133 -9.64 23.01 14.29
C LYS A 133 -10.90 23.36 13.50
N THR A 134 -11.19 24.65 13.37
CA THR A 134 -12.33 25.14 12.56
C THR A 134 -12.18 24.83 11.07
N ASN A 135 -10.99 24.40 10.62
CA ASN A 135 -10.76 23.95 9.24
C ASN A 135 -11.02 22.44 9.06
N GLU A 136 -11.39 21.69 10.11
CA GLU A 136 -11.63 20.25 10.04
C GLU A 136 -13.09 19.88 9.72
N PHE A 137 -13.23 18.72 9.10
CA PHE A 137 -14.49 18.00 8.91
C PHE A 137 -14.41 16.60 9.49
N PHE A 138 -15.41 16.26 10.28
CA PHE A 138 -15.65 14.91 10.75
C PHE A 138 -16.54 14.21 9.74
N ILE A 139 -16.14 13.03 9.28
CA ILE A 139 -16.91 12.25 8.31
C ILE A 139 -17.64 11.15 9.06
N LEU A 140 -18.97 11.21 9.04
CA LEU A 140 -19.84 10.18 9.56
C LEU A 140 -20.21 9.19 8.46
N GLU A 141 -20.13 7.91 8.79
CA GLU A 141 -20.62 6.80 7.96
C GLU A 141 -21.73 6.08 8.71
N ASN A 142 -22.84 5.77 8.04
CA ASN A 142 -23.89 4.95 8.62
C ASN A 142 -23.39 3.51 8.76
N VAL A 143 -23.54 2.93 9.95
CA VAL A 143 -23.06 1.57 10.25
C VAL A 143 -23.82 0.50 9.45
N LYS A 144 -25.09 0.74 9.14
CA LYS A 144 -25.95 -0.22 8.43
C LYS A 144 -26.04 0.02 6.93
N ASP A 145 -25.50 1.13 6.44
CA ASP A 145 -25.59 1.53 5.04
C ASP A 145 -24.19 1.82 4.47
N ASN A 146 -23.72 0.90 3.64
CA ASN A 146 -22.43 1.02 2.95
C ASN A 146 -22.48 1.94 1.73
N ASN A 147 -23.62 2.56 1.42
CA ASN A 147 -23.72 3.51 0.33
C ASN A 147 -22.83 4.73 0.63
N PRO A 148 -21.84 5.05 -0.23
CA PRO A 148 -20.99 6.22 -0.02
C PRO A 148 -21.78 7.52 0.05
N GLU A 149 -22.96 7.60 -0.58
CA GLU A 149 -23.83 8.80 -0.55
C GLU A 149 -24.53 9.03 0.80
N SER A 150 -24.54 8.02 1.69
CA SER A 150 -25.08 8.15 3.05
C SER A 150 -24.14 8.89 4.01
N LYS A 151 -22.93 9.23 3.54
CA LYS A 151 -21.94 9.97 4.32
C LYS A 151 -22.43 11.36 4.70
N ILE A 152 -22.08 11.77 5.90
CA ILE A 152 -22.39 13.11 6.41
C ILE A 152 -21.09 13.77 6.84
N TYR A 153 -20.90 15.01 6.41
CA TYR A 153 -19.77 15.82 6.81
C TYR A 153 -20.21 16.77 7.92
N LEU A 154 -19.46 16.80 9.01
CA LEU A 154 -19.67 17.73 10.12
C LEU A 154 -18.52 18.75 10.12
N LYS A 155 -18.82 19.98 9.77
CA LYS A 155 -17.88 21.10 9.74
C LYS A 155 -17.72 21.69 11.13
N VAL A 156 -16.50 21.78 11.65
CA VAL A 156 -16.26 22.41 12.96
C VAL A 156 -16.49 23.93 12.87
N GLU A 157 -17.46 24.43 13.63
CA GLU A 157 -17.77 25.86 13.74
C GLU A 157 -17.07 26.48 14.96
N LYS A 158 -17.30 25.89 16.12
CA LYS A 158 -16.85 26.40 17.41
C LYS A 158 -16.54 25.26 18.36
N VAL A 159 -15.44 25.41 19.08
CA VAL A 159 -14.96 24.44 20.06
C VAL A 159 -15.20 24.99 21.46
N TYR A 160 -15.83 24.18 22.30
CA TYR A 160 -16.00 24.39 23.74
C TYR A 160 -15.13 23.37 24.49
N ALA A 161 -15.08 23.47 25.82
CA ALA A 161 -14.26 22.58 26.65
C ALA A 161 -14.58 21.09 26.41
N ASP A 162 -15.86 20.72 26.46
CA ASP A 162 -16.37 19.34 26.38
C ASP A 162 -17.21 19.05 25.14
N LYS A 163 -17.50 20.07 24.32
CA LYS A 163 -18.43 20.02 23.18
C LYS A 163 -17.88 20.74 21.96
N ILE A 164 -18.40 20.36 20.79
CA ILE A 164 -18.06 20.98 19.51
C ILE A 164 -19.37 21.26 18.77
N LEU A 165 -19.51 22.50 18.31
CA LEU A 165 -20.59 22.92 17.41
C LEU A 165 -20.17 22.60 15.98
N PHE A 166 -21.05 21.91 15.26
CA PHE A 166 -20.87 21.54 13.87
C PHE A 166 -21.97 22.08 12.98
N THR A 167 -21.64 22.32 11.72
CA THR A 167 -22.60 22.42 10.62
C THR A 167 -22.67 21.08 9.88
N ILE A 168 -23.89 20.61 9.57
CA ILE A 168 -24.16 19.33 8.93
C ILE A 168 -24.22 19.53 7.41
N VAL A 169 -23.44 18.73 6.68
CA VAL A 169 -23.48 18.69 5.21
C VAL A 169 -23.64 17.24 4.73
N PRO A 170 -24.86 16.81 4.35
CA PRO A 170 -25.07 15.48 3.79
C PRO A 170 -24.41 15.34 2.42
N ARG A 171 -23.74 14.22 2.16
CA ARG A 171 -23.06 14.00 0.86
C ARG A 171 -24.04 13.89 -0.31
N SER A 172 -25.22 13.33 -0.08
CA SER A 172 -26.27 13.26 -1.09
C SER A 172 -26.57 14.63 -1.71
N VAL A 173 -26.57 15.68 -0.91
CA VAL A 173 -26.84 17.05 -1.36
C VAL A 173 -25.67 17.60 -2.20
N LEU A 174 -24.42 17.31 -1.82
CA LEU A 174 -23.24 17.66 -2.61
C LEU A 174 -23.30 17.08 -4.02
N LYS A 175 -23.67 15.80 -4.11
CA LYS A 175 -23.78 15.09 -5.40
C LYS A 175 -24.89 15.67 -6.27
N SER A 176 -26.07 15.92 -5.68
CA SER A 176 -27.19 16.54 -6.39
C SER A 176 -26.86 17.94 -6.90
N ALA A 177 -26.09 18.72 -6.13
CA ALA A 177 -25.65 20.05 -6.54
C ALA A 177 -24.50 20.04 -7.56
N GLY A 178 -23.80 18.91 -7.75
CA GLY A 178 -22.59 18.83 -8.57
C GLY A 178 -21.41 19.65 -8.00
N LEU A 179 -21.49 20.05 -6.73
CA LEU A 179 -20.49 20.90 -6.08
C LEU A 179 -19.57 20.08 -5.18
N ASN A 180 -18.35 20.58 -5.01
CA ASN A 180 -17.47 20.02 -3.99
C ASN A 180 -17.91 20.53 -2.60
N LEU A 181 -17.43 19.86 -1.54
CA LEU A 181 -17.82 20.14 -0.15
C LEU A 181 -17.57 21.60 0.29
N GLU A 182 -16.46 22.21 -0.12
CA GLU A 182 -16.06 23.54 0.32
C GLU A 182 -16.91 24.61 -0.35
N ASP A 183 -17.14 24.46 -1.65
CA ASP A 183 -17.97 25.37 -2.45
C ASP A 183 -19.41 25.33 -1.94
N TYR A 184 -19.96 24.12 -1.77
CA TYR A 184 -21.33 23.95 -1.29
C TYR A 184 -21.51 24.54 0.12
N TYR A 185 -20.57 24.29 1.04
CA TYR A 185 -20.62 24.89 2.37
C TYR A 185 -20.59 26.41 2.28
N THR A 186 -19.68 26.99 1.51
CA THR A 186 -19.51 28.46 1.41
C THR A 186 -20.77 29.13 0.86
N GLN A 187 -21.44 28.51 -0.10
CA GLN A 187 -22.67 29.04 -0.70
C GLN A 187 -23.89 28.90 0.21
N ASN A 188 -23.92 27.90 1.10
CA ASN A 188 -25.12 27.51 1.84
C ASN A 188 -24.99 27.62 3.37
N GLU A 189 -23.85 28.09 3.90
CA GLU A 189 -23.52 28.11 5.34
C GLU A 189 -24.67 28.58 6.23
N LYS A 190 -25.40 29.61 5.81
CA LYS A 190 -26.50 30.22 6.58
C LYS A 190 -27.76 29.36 6.64
N GLN A 191 -27.93 28.43 5.72
CA GLN A 191 -29.12 27.58 5.58
C GLN A 191 -28.90 26.16 6.11
N LEU A 192 -27.65 25.80 6.41
CA LEU A 192 -27.29 24.46 6.84
C LEU A 192 -27.58 24.25 8.32
N ASP A 193 -28.08 23.06 8.65
CA ASP A 193 -28.38 22.65 10.01
C ASP A 193 -27.11 22.59 10.87
N LYS A 194 -27.26 22.94 12.14
CA LYS A 194 -26.18 22.90 13.13
C LYS A 194 -26.49 21.91 14.24
N ILE A 195 -25.44 21.25 14.76
CA ILE A 195 -25.54 20.31 15.86
C ILE A 195 -24.38 20.46 16.81
N THR A 196 -24.64 20.33 18.11
CA THR A 196 -23.61 20.30 19.14
C THR A 196 -23.44 18.87 19.63
N LEU A 197 -22.22 18.35 19.54
CA LEU A 197 -21.87 17.01 20.03
C LEU A 197 -20.82 17.12 21.12
N SER A 198 -20.92 16.29 22.15
CA SER A 198 -19.86 16.16 23.14
C SER A 198 -18.65 15.41 22.56
N LYS A 199 -17.47 15.75 23.07
CA LYS A 199 -16.23 15.03 22.74
C LYS A 199 -16.34 13.54 23.09
N SER A 200 -17.06 13.19 24.16
CA SER A 200 -17.28 11.81 24.57
C SER A 200 -18.18 11.04 23.60
N GLU A 201 -19.25 11.65 23.07
CA GLU A 201 -20.08 11.05 22.02
C GLU A 201 -19.27 10.75 20.76
N LEU A 202 -18.42 11.69 20.33
CA LEU A 202 -17.55 11.50 19.16
C LEU A 202 -16.52 10.38 19.38
N LYS A 203 -15.91 10.31 20.56
CA LYS A 203 -14.99 9.21 20.93
C LYS A 203 -15.68 7.85 20.93
N ASN A 204 -16.91 7.80 21.46
CA ASN A 204 -17.71 6.57 21.50
C ASN A 204 -18.25 6.15 20.13
N ALA A 205 -18.29 7.07 19.16
CA ALA A 205 -18.66 6.79 17.78
C ALA A 205 -17.47 6.39 16.90
N TYR A 206 -16.25 6.32 17.43
CA TYR A 206 -15.07 5.82 16.72
C TYR A 206 -14.77 4.39 17.15
N ALA A 207 -14.44 3.50 16.21
CA ALA A 207 -14.01 2.15 16.54
C ALA A 207 -12.60 2.22 17.15
N ARG A 208 -12.48 1.92 18.45
CA ARG A 208 -11.22 1.99 19.21
C ARG A 208 -10.55 0.63 19.39
N ASP A 209 -11.25 -0.43 19.03
CA ASP A 209 -10.74 -1.79 19.01
C ASP A 209 -10.47 -2.20 17.56
N PHE A 210 -9.31 -2.81 17.32
CA PHE A 210 -8.87 -3.17 15.98
C PHE A 210 -9.79 -4.21 15.35
N ASP A 211 -10.13 -5.26 16.09
CA ASP A 211 -10.95 -6.37 15.59
C ASP A 211 -12.40 -5.91 15.34
N VAL A 212 -12.91 -5.00 16.17
CA VAL A 212 -14.20 -4.34 15.95
C VAL A 212 -14.17 -3.41 14.73
N SER A 213 -13.05 -2.72 14.47
CA SER A 213 -12.92 -1.82 13.31
C SER A 213 -12.91 -2.55 11.96
N GLN A 214 -12.37 -3.78 11.95
CA GLN A 214 -12.29 -4.63 10.77
C GLN A 214 -13.56 -5.45 10.53
N SER A 215 -14.44 -5.55 11.54
CA SER A 215 -15.67 -6.33 11.46
C SER A 215 -16.91 -5.43 11.34
N ASN A 216 -18.02 -6.01 10.91
CA ASN A 216 -19.32 -5.33 10.86
C ASN A 216 -20.03 -5.31 12.22
N THR A 217 -19.29 -5.48 13.33
CA THR A 217 -19.86 -5.61 14.68
C THR A 217 -19.94 -4.27 15.43
N PHE A 218 -19.25 -3.24 14.96
CA PHE A 218 -19.30 -1.91 15.57
C PHE A 218 -20.73 -1.36 15.50
N GLN A 219 -21.34 -1.05 16.64
CA GLN A 219 -22.75 -0.65 16.69
C GLN A 219 -22.98 0.83 16.33
N GLY A 220 -21.96 1.70 16.45
CA GLY A 220 -22.10 3.14 16.22
C GLY A 220 -22.92 3.87 17.29
N LYS A 221 -23.22 5.14 17.03
CA LYS A 221 -24.01 6.03 17.89
C LYS A 221 -24.96 6.88 17.05
N ASP A 222 -26.16 7.16 17.57
CA ASP A 222 -27.10 8.10 16.95
C ASP A 222 -26.70 9.54 17.24
N LEU A 223 -25.65 9.99 16.56
CA LEU A 223 -25.10 11.33 16.73
C LEU A 223 -26.07 12.42 16.26
N LEU A 224 -26.93 12.12 15.29
CA LEU A 224 -27.81 13.11 14.66
C LEU A 224 -29.25 13.09 15.21
N LYS A 225 -29.53 12.28 16.25
CA LYS A 225 -30.86 12.09 16.84
C LYS A 225 -31.91 11.73 15.77
N SER A 226 -31.49 10.87 14.85
CA SER A 226 -32.24 10.50 13.65
C SER A 226 -32.74 9.05 13.68
N GLY A 227 -32.41 8.30 14.73
CA GLY A 227 -32.60 6.85 14.82
C GLY A 227 -31.58 6.03 14.03
N LYS A 228 -30.66 6.68 13.28
CA LYS A 228 -29.60 6.02 12.52
C LYS A 228 -28.30 6.00 13.31
N LEU A 229 -27.58 4.88 13.25
CA LEU A 229 -26.31 4.71 13.96
C LEU A 229 -25.15 5.06 13.04
N TYR A 230 -24.32 5.98 13.49
CA TYR A 230 -23.17 6.47 12.75
C TYR A 230 -21.86 6.08 13.45
N ARG A 231 -20.83 5.88 12.65
CA ARG A 231 -19.44 5.89 13.11
C ARG A 231 -18.73 7.12 12.58
N VAL A 232 -17.82 7.68 13.36
CA VAL A 232 -16.86 8.66 12.84
C VAL A 232 -15.80 7.86 12.08
N ALA A 233 -15.74 8.02 10.77
CA ALA A 233 -14.79 7.27 9.94
C ALA A 233 -13.41 7.93 9.96
N THR A 234 -13.36 9.27 9.86
CA THR A 234 -12.11 10.02 9.81
C THR A 234 -12.36 11.52 10.05
N ILE A 235 -11.29 12.24 10.35
CA ILE A 235 -11.27 13.71 10.48
C ILE A 235 -10.29 14.24 9.43
N LYS A 236 -10.81 15.02 8.48
CA LYS A 236 -10.02 15.62 7.40
C LYS A 236 -9.96 17.13 7.54
N GLU A 237 -8.77 17.68 7.37
CA GLU A 237 -8.63 19.12 7.18
C GLU A 237 -9.04 19.52 5.76
N LYS A 238 -9.81 20.61 5.70
CA LYS A 238 -10.34 21.27 4.51
C LYS A 238 -10.20 22.79 4.71
N PHE A 239 -10.53 23.62 3.73
CA PHE A 239 -10.38 25.07 3.79
C PHE A 239 -8.94 25.48 4.14
N ARG A 240 -7.96 24.76 3.61
CA ARG A 240 -6.54 25.15 3.69
C ARG A 240 -6.20 26.02 2.49
N ILE A 241 -5.27 26.95 2.66
CA ILE A 241 -4.70 27.70 1.55
C ILE A 241 -3.93 26.70 0.67
N MET A 242 -4.42 26.49 -0.53
CA MET A 242 -3.75 25.67 -1.55
C MET A 242 -3.31 26.60 -2.67
N LEU A 243 -2.01 26.66 -2.88
CA LEU A 243 -1.40 27.46 -3.94
C LEU A 243 -0.88 26.52 -5.02
N SER A 244 -1.08 26.91 -6.27
CA SER A 244 -0.37 26.34 -7.42
C SER A 244 0.22 27.49 -8.23
N SER A 245 1.34 27.23 -8.89
CA SER A 245 2.08 28.24 -9.64
C SER A 245 2.29 27.82 -11.09
N SER A 246 2.33 28.78 -12.00
CA SER A 246 2.77 28.60 -13.39
C SER A 246 3.53 29.82 -13.88
N VAL A 247 4.45 29.62 -14.82
CA VAL A 247 5.14 30.74 -15.48
C VAL A 247 4.20 31.29 -16.55
N LEU A 248 3.85 32.58 -16.46
CA LEU A 248 3.05 33.28 -17.48
C LEU A 248 3.93 33.86 -18.57
N PHE A 249 4.99 34.53 -18.18
CA PHE A 249 5.87 35.24 -19.08
C PHE A 249 7.29 35.21 -18.53
N ARG A 250 8.25 35.11 -19.44
CA ARG A 250 9.67 35.18 -19.12
C ARG A 250 10.40 35.81 -20.30
N ASP A 251 11.28 36.75 -19.97
CA ASP A 251 12.40 37.13 -20.83
C ASP A 251 13.69 37.14 -19.99
N TYR A 252 14.76 37.68 -20.55
CA TYR A 252 16.06 37.73 -19.87
C TYR A 252 16.09 38.66 -18.65
N LYS A 253 15.20 39.64 -18.55
CA LYS A 253 15.14 40.65 -17.47
C LYS A 253 13.91 40.57 -16.60
N LYS A 254 12.87 39.84 -17.01
CA LYS A 254 11.55 39.78 -16.37
C LYS A 254 11.04 38.37 -16.25
N ILE A 255 10.39 38.10 -15.12
CA ILE A 255 9.54 36.93 -14.92
C ILE A 255 8.18 37.36 -14.39
N GLN A 256 7.14 36.68 -14.84
CA GLN A 256 5.80 36.76 -14.31
C GLN A 256 5.33 35.36 -13.95
N ILE A 257 4.95 35.20 -12.69
CA ILE A 257 4.49 33.93 -12.14
C ILE A 257 3.03 34.10 -11.77
N SER A 258 2.14 33.33 -12.39
CA SER A 258 0.77 33.21 -11.91
C SER A 258 0.77 32.32 -10.69
N ILE A 259 0.11 32.78 -9.63
CA ILE A 259 -0.28 31.93 -8.51
C ILE A 259 -1.79 31.86 -8.50
N THR A 260 -2.28 30.63 -8.54
CA THR A 260 -3.68 30.28 -8.36
C THR A 260 -3.87 29.84 -6.92
N SER A 261 -4.83 30.46 -6.23
CA SER A 261 -5.21 30.09 -4.87
C SER A 261 -6.61 29.50 -4.82
N THR A 262 -6.73 28.43 -4.03
CA THR A 262 -8.01 27.88 -3.57
C THR A 262 -7.98 27.75 -2.06
N GLY A 263 -9.13 27.89 -1.41
CA GLY A 263 -9.27 27.87 0.05
C GLY A 263 -9.55 29.25 0.65
N LYS A 264 -9.07 29.48 1.87
CA LYS A 264 -9.36 30.69 2.65
C LYS A 264 -8.63 31.92 2.14
N GLU A 265 -9.18 33.10 2.42
CA GLU A 265 -8.46 34.36 2.26
C GLU A 265 -7.18 34.39 3.11
N PHE A 266 -6.18 35.10 2.62
CA PHE A 266 -4.90 35.26 3.29
C PHE A 266 -4.20 36.54 2.84
N THR A 267 -3.13 36.92 3.55
CA THR A 267 -2.33 38.08 3.22
C THR A 267 -0.87 37.68 3.03
N ILE A 268 -0.28 38.00 1.88
CA ILE A 268 1.16 37.84 1.68
C ILE A 268 1.87 39.00 2.38
N LEU A 269 2.71 38.66 3.36
CA LEU A 269 3.44 39.62 4.17
C LEU A 269 4.77 40.01 3.54
N SER A 270 5.47 39.05 2.92
CA SER A 270 6.76 39.30 2.27
C SER A 270 7.16 38.15 1.36
N ILE A 271 8.12 38.44 0.48
CA ILE A 271 8.84 37.45 -0.33
C ILE A 271 10.32 37.63 -0.06
N LYS A 272 11.00 36.56 0.37
CA LYS A 272 12.43 36.56 0.65
C LYS A 272 13.14 35.62 -0.33
N ASN A 273 14.03 36.17 -1.16
CA ASN A 273 14.89 35.34 -2.01
C ASN A 273 15.84 34.50 -1.15
N ILE A 274 15.92 33.21 -1.49
CA ILE A 274 16.80 32.22 -0.87
C ILE A 274 17.93 31.87 -1.82
N GLU A 275 17.62 31.70 -3.10
CA GLU A 275 18.57 31.41 -4.17
C GLU A 275 18.24 32.31 -5.35
N ASN A 276 19.24 33.07 -5.81
CA ASN A 276 19.16 34.08 -6.86
C ASN A 276 18.17 35.23 -6.57
N THR A 277 18.65 36.46 -6.69
CA THR A 277 17.90 37.64 -6.27
C THR A 277 16.92 38.06 -7.37
N ILE A 278 15.66 37.69 -7.23
CA ILE A 278 14.58 38.23 -8.08
C ILE A 278 14.14 39.59 -7.52
N PRO A 279 14.18 40.67 -8.33
CA PRO A 279 13.72 41.98 -7.89
C PRO A 279 12.19 42.08 -7.97
N TRP A 280 11.47 41.51 -7.01
CA TRP A 280 10.00 41.48 -7.01
C TRP A 280 9.39 42.90 -7.08
N ASP A 281 8.41 43.08 -7.98
CA ASP A 281 7.63 44.30 -8.16
C ASP A 281 6.24 44.18 -7.51
N ILE A 282 6.22 44.04 -6.20
CA ILE A 282 5.00 43.80 -5.43
C ILE A 282 5.01 44.66 -4.18
N LYS A 283 3.87 45.29 -3.89
CA LYS A 283 3.66 45.99 -2.63
C LYS A 283 3.09 45.02 -1.61
N PHE A 284 3.71 44.96 -0.43
CA PHE A 284 3.23 44.20 0.70
C PHE A 284 2.67 45.13 1.79
N PRO A 285 1.68 44.69 2.57
CA PRO A 285 0.99 43.39 2.47
C PRO A 285 0.06 43.28 1.25
N LEU A 286 -0.02 42.10 0.63
CA LEU A 286 -0.93 41.81 -0.48
C LEU A 286 -2.06 40.90 -0.01
N LYS A 287 -3.29 41.43 0.07
CA LYS A 287 -4.47 40.65 0.45
C LYS A 287 -4.97 39.82 -0.74
N ILE A 288 -5.20 38.52 -0.52
CA ILE A 288 -5.76 37.58 -1.48
C ILE A 288 -7.10 37.08 -0.93
N GLU A 289 -8.15 37.19 -1.74
CA GLU A 289 -9.50 36.76 -1.37
C GLU A 289 -9.61 35.24 -1.28
N ALA A 290 -10.68 34.75 -0.66
CA ALA A 290 -10.98 33.32 -0.63
C ALA A 290 -11.34 32.84 -2.04
N GLY A 291 -10.86 31.65 -2.40
CA GLY A 291 -11.13 31.02 -3.69
C GLY A 291 -11.67 29.61 -3.52
N THR A 292 -12.36 29.10 -4.53
CA THR A 292 -12.84 27.71 -4.58
C THR A 292 -12.16 26.95 -5.71
N LYS A 293 -12.39 25.64 -5.81
CA LYS A 293 -11.87 24.88 -6.97
C LYS A 293 -12.59 25.27 -8.26
N SER A 294 -13.87 25.62 -8.19
CA SER A 294 -14.64 26.09 -9.35
C SER A 294 -14.33 27.54 -9.70
N GLU A 295 -14.03 28.37 -8.70
CA GLU A 295 -13.74 29.81 -8.84
C GLU A 295 -12.44 30.15 -8.08
N PRO A 296 -11.27 29.80 -8.64
CA PRO A 296 -10.00 30.07 -8.00
C PRO A 296 -9.61 31.55 -8.14
N VAL A 297 -8.87 32.07 -7.15
CA VAL A 297 -8.33 33.44 -7.20
C VAL A 297 -6.94 33.39 -7.82
N ASN A 298 -6.72 34.16 -8.90
CA ASN A 298 -5.43 34.26 -9.55
C ASN A 298 -4.78 35.61 -9.25
N PHE A 299 -3.48 35.60 -8.94
CA PHE A 299 -2.66 36.80 -8.81
C PHE A 299 -1.30 36.57 -9.46
N VAL A 300 -0.61 37.66 -9.81
CA VAL A 300 0.65 37.58 -10.53
C VAL A 300 1.77 38.17 -9.68
N LEU A 301 2.85 37.40 -9.52
CA LEU A 301 4.12 37.89 -9.01
C LEU A 301 4.95 38.40 -10.19
N ASN A 302 5.22 39.70 -10.22
CA ASN A 302 6.05 40.33 -11.25
C ASN A 302 7.45 40.62 -10.70
N SER A 303 8.46 40.58 -11.56
CA SER A 303 9.77 41.18 -11.27
C SER A 303 9.92 42.54 -11.97
N LYS A 304 10.71 43.44 -11.38
CA LYS A 304 11.17 44.68 -12.01
C LYS A 304 12.23 44.37 -13.05
N GLU A 305 12.28 45.19 -14.08
CA GLU A 305 13.44 45.22 -14.97
C GLU A 305 14.64 45.79 -14.19
N GLN A 306 15.76 45.07 -14.15
CA GLN A 306 17.03 45.58 -13.60
C GLN A 306 18.16 45.20 -14.53
N GLU A 307 19.04 46.16 -14.84
CA GLU A 307 20.15 45.96 -15.78
C GLU A 307 21.10 44.83 -15.37
N ASN A 308 21.25 44.60 -14.06
CA ASN A 308 22.14 43.59 -13.49
C ASN A 308 21.44 42.24 -13.18
N PHE A 309 20.17 42.09 -13.56
CA PHE A 309 19.42 40.87 -13.36
C PHE A 309 19.23 40.15 -14.70
N SER A 310 19.82 38.95 -14.83
CA SER A 310 19.65 38.08 -15.99
C SER A 310 19.24 36.68 -15.58
N PHE A 311 18.11 36.23 -16.12
CA PHE A 311 17.60 34.86 -15.96
C PHE A 311 18.39 33.81 -16.74
N TYR A 312 19.28 34.21 -17.65
CA TYR A 312 20.14 33.30 -18.40
C TYR A 312 21.38 32.84 -17.63
N ASN A 313 21.77 33.57 -16.58
CA ASN A 313 22.94 33.22 -15.76
C ASN A 313 22.57 32.44 -14.49
N HIS A 314 21.27 32.32 -14.21
CA HIS A 314 20.72 31.81 -12.97
C HIS A 314 19.47 30.98 -13.27
N ASP A 315 19.69 29.77 -13.79
CA ASP A 315 18.58 28.95 -14.30
C ASP A 315 17.58 28.57 -13.22
N ASN A 316 17.99 28.46 -11.96
CA ASN A 316 17.11 28.13 -10.83
C ASN A 316 16.90 29.35 -9.93
N TYR A 317 15.79 29.40 -9.19
CA TYR A 317 15.55 30.41 -8.17
C TYR A 317 14.70 29.82 -7.05
N LYS A 318 14.90 30.35 -5.84
CA LYS A 318 14.09 30.02 -4.67
C LYS A 318 13.69 31.26 -3.92
N ALA A 319 12.43 31.34 -3.56
CA ALA A 319 11.93 32.41 -2.70
C ALA A 319 10.92 31.87 -1.69
N ASP A 320 10.98 32.36 -0.46
CA ASP A 320 10.03 32.04 0.58
C ASP A 320 8.97 33.15 0.66
N LEU A 321 7.71 32.78 0.48
CA LEU A 321 6.53 33.60 0.68
C LEU A 321 6.06 33.42 2.11
N LYS A 322 6.06 34.52 2.89
CA LYS A 322 5.40 34.55 4.20
C LYS A 322 3.95 34.96 4.03
N ILE A 323 3.03 34.14 4.53
CA ILE A 323 1.59 34.35 4.41
C ILE A 323 0.95 34.34 5.80
N LEU A 324 0.06 35.28 6.06
CA LEU A 324 -0.82 35.29 7.22
C LEU A 324 -2.22 34.82 6.81
N ASP A 325 -2.71 33.73 7.40
CA ASP A 325 -4.08 33.27 7.14
C ASP A 325 -5.13 34.09 7.90
N SER A 326 -6.41 33.87 7.58
CA SER A 326 -7.54 34.50 8.29
C SER A 326 -7.63 34.19 9.78
N SER A 327 -6.92 33.15 10.27
CA SER A 327 -6.81 32.80 11.69
C SER A 327 -5.58 33.42 12.36
N HIS A 328 -4.91 34.36 11.68
CA HIS A 328 -3.71 35.06 12.16
C HIS A 328 -2.52 34.11 12.41
N MET A 329 -2.50 32.96 11.74
CA MET A 329 -1.34 32.07 11.74
C MET A 329 -0.45 32.37 10.54
N GLU A 330 0.85 32.47 10.80
CA GLU A 330 1.86 32.60 9.75
C GLU A 330 2.18 31.22 9.15
N HIS A 331 2.23 31.17 7.82
CA HIS A 331 2.65 30.02 7.03
C HIS A 331 3.79 30.44 6.12
N THR A 332 4.70 29.52 5.82
CA THR A 332 5.73 29.77 4.81
C THR A 332 5.54 28.83 3.63
N TYR A 333 5.53 29.40 2.44
CA TYR A 333 5.51 28.67 1.18
C TYR A 333 6.80 28.93 0.42
N ARG A 334 7.43 27.88 -0.07
CA ARG A 334 8.62 27.97 -0.91
C ARG A 334 8.21 27.92 -2.38
N LEU A 335 8.56 28.98 -3.10
CA LEU A 335 8.56 29.02 -4.54
C LEU A 335 9.92 28.49 -5.01
N ASP A 336 9.90 27.42 -5.80
CA ASP A 336 11.09 26.81 -6.39
C ASP A 336 10.85 26.65 -7.88
N GLY A 337 11.71 27.25 -8.69
CA GLY A 337 11.51 27.29 -10.12
C GLY A 337 12.79 27.44 -10.89
N ASN A 338 12.66 27.29 -12.19
CA ASN A 338 13.73 27.51 -13.14
C ASN A 338 13.22 28.21 -14.41
N SER A 339 13.98 28.12 -15.48
CA SER A 339 13.63 28.72 -16.77
C SER A 339 12.31 28.23 -17.39
N SER A 340 11.88 27.02 -17.06
CA SER A 340 10.76 26.33 -17.72
C SER A 340 9.63 25.93 -16.76
N TYR A 341 9.88 26.01 -15.45
CA TYR A 341 8.99 25.45 -14.44
C TYR A 341 8.99 26.30 -13.18
N VAL A 342 7.87 26.29 -12.46
CA VAL A 342 7.75 26.86 -11.13
C VAL A 342 6.81 26.00 -10.29
N SER A 343 7.22 25.73 -9.06
CA SER A 343 6.41 25.07 -8.04
C SER A 343 6.31 25.94 -6.81
N ILE A 344 5.23 25.72 -6.07
CA ILE A 344 5.03 26.30 -4.76
C ILE A 344 4.64 25.19 -3.78
N VAL A 345 5.39 25.09 -2.69
CA VAL A 345 5.17 24.05 -1.66
C VAL A 345 5.14 24.68 -0.28
N LYS A 346 4.21 24.22 0.57
CA LYS A 346 4.16 24.66 1.96
C LYS A 346 5.32 24.02 2.74
N ILE A 347 6.09 24.81 3.48
CA ILE A 347 7.23 24.33 4.28
C ILE A 347 7.02 24.46 5.80
N ASN A 348 6.11 25.32 6.27
CA ASN A 348 5.69 25.45 7.66
C ASN A 348 4.24 25.89 7.76
#